data_AF-A0A830HFL7-F1
#
_entry.id   AF-A0A830HFL7-F1
#
_cell.length_a   1.000
_cell.length_b   1.000
_cell.length_c   1.000
_cell.angle_alpha   90.00
_cell.angle_beta   90.00
_cell.angle_gamma   90.00
#
_symmetry.space_group_name_H-M   'P 1'
#
loop_
_entity.id
_entity.type
_entity.pdbx_description
1 polymer ?
#
loop_
_entity_poly.entity_id
_entity_poly.type
_entity_poly.pdbx_seq_one_letter_code
_entity_poly.pdbx_strand_id
1 'polypeptide(L)'
;MPSFHPRMFMRGINAPPGGLSAINDISRLSPFVTRILGKNPSAFTLQGTNTYLVGAPNAKARVLIDTGDAFSSAAYTPLLLKAMRELNVSNIAAIILTHHHADHVGGVHAVLKALSQKDSSAKQEPVPVFKMKFPGDDATFVDVNDGDILHTDGTLKRNGTTVAQCSVNPNVTLRFLHTPGHTEDHISLLLEEEQSIFTGDCVLGESTPVFSNLPAYMRSLERLCDEFDECKRRRANGTPATLYPSHGKAIDDGAAHVRRYIVHRNQRDEDVLKALDTCPNRKSTPWNLTSLIYQGLPLPVRLGAVGVLLQHIKKLEGEGKVRIHPARGIASYVAPEVVTNAALVEVERL
;
A
#
# COMPACT_ATOMS: atom_id res chain seq x y z
N MET A 1 20.93 -39.75 -8.02
CA MET A 1 19.74 -38.87 -8.09
C MET A 1 20.05 -37.60 -7.32
N PRO A 2 19.96 -36.40 -7.92
CA PRO A 2 20.24 -35.17 -7.20
C PRO A 2 19.10 -34.92 -6.20
N SER A 3 19.46 -34.64 -4.95
CA SER A 3 18.52 -34.39 -3.86
C SER A 3 17.77 -33.07 -4.09
N PHE A 4 16.45 -33.17 -4.24
CA PHE A 4 15.56 -32.01 -4.25
C PHE A 4 15.60 -31.34 -2.88
N HIS A 5 16.18 -30.14 -2.79
CA HIS A 5 16.21 -29.34 -1.58
C HIS A 5 15.03 -28.34 -1.57
N PRO A 6 14.04 -28.45 -0.65
CA PRO A 6 12.83 -27.61 -0.63
C PRO A 6 13.11 -26.10 -0.54
N ARG A 7 14.25 -25.71 0.06
CA ARG A 7 14.66 -24.30 0.21
C ARG A 7 15.07 -23.62 -1.11
N MET A 8 15.45 -24.38 -2.14
CA MET A 8 15.83 -23.81 -3.45
C MET A 8 14.61 -23.46 -4.29
N PHE A 9 13.53 -24.23 -4.17
CA PHE A 9 12.27 -24.00 -4.90
C PHE A 9 11.50 -22.77 -4.37
N MET A 10 11.51 -22.51 -3.05
CA MET A 10 10.88 -21.32 -2.46
C MET A 10 11.61 -20.01 -2.78
N ARG A 11 12.93 -20.04 -3.01
CA ARG A 11 13.71 -18.83 -3.34
C ARG A 11 13.34 -18.21 -4.69
N GLY A 12 12.94 -19.00 -5.68
CA GLY A 12 12.48 -18.50 -6.98
C GLY A 12 11.05 -17.95 -6.97
N ILE A 13 10.24 -18.37 -5.99
CA ILE A 13 8.81 -18.08 -5.90
C ILE A 13 8.53 -16.67 -5.35
N ASN A 14 9.40 -16.20 -4.45
CA ASN A 14 9.28 -14.90 -3.78
C ASN A 14 10.33 -13.89 -4.25
N ALA A 15 11.06 -14.14 -5.33
CA ALA A 15 12.03 -13.17 -5.84
C ALA A 15 11.32 -11.91 -6.41
N PRO A 16 11.95 -10.74 -6.36
CA PRO A 16 11.43 -9.54 -7.01
C PRO A 16 11.23 -9.77 -8.51
N PRO A 17 10.21 -9.15 -9.12
CA PRO A 17 10.05 -9.13 -10.57
C PRO A 17 11.32 -8.61 -11.28
N GLY A 18 11.61 -9.14 -12.46
CA GLY A 18 12.69 -8.61 -13.30
C GLY A 18 12.37 -7.21 -13.84
N GLY A 19 13.41 -6.44 -14.17
CA GLY A 19 13.26 -5.12 -14.80
C GLY A 19 12.90 -3.97 -13.86
N LEU A 20 12.91 -4.20 -12.55
CA LEU A 20 12.71 -3.15 -11.55
C LEU A 20 13.86 -2.15 -11.55
N SER A 21 13.52 -0.87 -11.35
CA SER A 21 14.50 0.20 -11.19
C SER A 21 15.39 -0.06 -9.96
N ALA A 22 16.69 0.23 -10.06
CA ALA A 22 17.57 0.15 -8.90
C ALA A 22 17.23 1.26 -7.89
N ILE A 23 17.16 0.90 -6.61
CA ILE A 23 16.90 1.83 -5.51
C ILE A 23 18.02 1.68 -4.48
N ASN A 24 18.65 2.80 -4.13
CA ASN A 24 19.66 2.84 -3.06
C ASN A 24 19.00 2.64 -1.69
N ASP A 25 19.69 1.92 -0.80
CA ASP A 25 19.23 1.62 0.56
C ASP A 25 18.81 2.86 1.36
N ILE A 26 19.49 3.99 1.15
CA ILE A 26 19.13 5.30 1.71
C ILE A 26 19.11 6.30 0.55
N SER A 27 18.02 7.03 0.39
CA SER A 27 17.87 8.04 -0.67
C SER A 27 17.20 9.29 -0.11
N ARG A 28 17.86 10.45 -0.17
CA ARG A 28 17.20 11.73 0.07
C ARG A 28 16.41 12.11 -1.16
N LEU A 29 15.08 12.10 -1.06
CA LEU A 29 14.18 12.35 -2.19
C LEU A 29 13.82 13.83 -2.31
N SER A 30 13.73 14.52 -1.17
CA SER A 30 13.49 15.95 -1.09
C SER A 30 14.22 16.55 0.13
N PRO A 31 14.15 17.88 0.35
CA PRO A 31 14.62 18.47 1.59
C PRO A 31 13.95 17.88 2.84
N PHE A 32 12.70 17.43 2.74
CA PHE A 32 11.88 16.92 3.84
C PHE A 32 11.91 15.39 3.97
N VAL A 33 12.04 14.68 2.84
CA VAL A 33 11.81 13.23 2.75
C VAL A 33 13.10 12.47 2.46
N THR A 34 13.45 11.55 3.36
CA THR A 34 14.49 10.54 3.12
C THR A 34 13.86 9.16 3.17
N ARG A 35 14.04 8.37 2.11
CA ARG A 35 13.60 6.98 2.04
C ARG A 35 14.70 6.04 2.52
N ILE A 36 14.31 4.99 3.25
CA ILE A 36 15.16 3.89 3.68
C ILE A 36 14.50 2.57 3.25
N LEU A 37 15.23 1.68 2.59
CA LEU A 37 14.69 0.36 2.22
C LEU A 37 14.68 -0.59 3.42
N GLY A 38 13.57 -1.30 3.60
CA GLY A 38 13.33 -2.31 4.62
C GLY A 38 14.19 -3.57 4.47
N LYS A 39 14.96 -3.71 3.39
CA LYS A 39 15.84 -4.88 3.12
C LYS A 39 15.10 -6.21 3.04
N ASN A 40 13.86 -6.16 2.59
CA ASN A 40 12.96 -7.28 2.41
C ASN A 40 12.45 -7.40 0.96
N PRO A 41 13.33 -7.54 -0.04
CA PRO A 41 12.90 -7.64 -1.44
C PRO A 41 12.08 -8.91 -1.67
N SER A 42 10.95 -8.78 -2.39
CA SER A 42 10.14 -9.93 -2.78
C SER A 42 9.25 -9.68 -4.00
N ALA A 43 8.50 -10.71 -4.41
CA ALA A 43 7.48 -10.58 -5.45
C ALA A 43 6.40 -9.52 -5.14
N PHE A 44 6.12 -9.28 -3.85
CA PHE A 44 5.09 -8.34 -3.39
C PHE A 44 5.69 -7.00 -2.95
N THR A 45 6.84 -7.05 -2.29
CA THR A 45 7.53 -5.87 -1.74
C THR A 45 8.55 -5.25 -2.71
N LEU A 46 8.69 -5.81 -3.92
CA LEU A 46 9.60 -5.36 -4.98
C LEU A 46 11.06 -5.30 -4.48
N GLN A 47 11.70 -4.13 -4.53
CA GLN A 47 13.05 -3.90 -4.00
C GLN A 47 13.11 -3.97 -2.46
N GLY A 48 11.96 -3.90 -1.79
CA GLY A 48 11.77 -3.83 -0.35
C GLY A 48 10.74 -2.76 0.00
N THR A 49 10.28 -2.77 1.25
CA THR A 49 9.41 -1.72 1.79
C THR A 49 10.17 -0.40 1.88
N ASN A 50 9.63 0.66 1.33
CA ASN A 50 10.09 2.01 1.51
C ASN A 50 9.57 2.53 2.83
N THR A 51 10.46 2.74 3.80
CA THR A 51 10.15 3.53 4.98
C THR A 51 10.65 4.96 4.79
N TYR A 52 10.03 5.92 5.46
CA TYR A 52 10.33 7.33 5.23
C TYR A 52 10.63 8.08 6.52
N LEU A 53 11.77 8.75 6.58
CA LEU A 53 12.07 9.78 7.57
C LEU A 53 11.61 11.15 7.04
N VAL A 54 10.55 11.68 7.63
CA VAL A 54 9.88 12.91 7.23
C VAL A 54 10.07 13.99 8.28
N GLY A 55 10.60 15.15 7.89
CA GLY A 55 10.78 16.28 8.79
C GLY A 55 11.42 17.46 8.10
N ALA A 56 11.25 18.67 8.66
CA ALA A 56 11.82 19.88 8.08
C ALA A 56 13.35 19.78 7.88
N PRO A 57 13.92 20.51 6.91
CA PRO A 57 15.36 20.61 6.75
C PRO A 57 16.04 20.99 8.07
N ASN A 58 17.09 20.27 8.45
CA ASN A 58 17.86 20.45 9.69
C ASN A 58 17.10 20.16 11.00
N ALA A 59 15.84 19.70 10.96
CA ALA A 59 15.12 19.28 12.15
C ALA A 59 15.81 18.09 12.82
N LYS A 60 15.95 18.18 14.15
CA LYS A 60 16.55 17.13 14.99
C LYS A 60 15.59 15.99 15.29
N ALA A 61 14.30 16.20 15.06
CA ALA A 61 13.25 15.20 15.20
C ALA A 61 12.54 15.01 13.85
N ARG A 62 12.20 13.76 13.53
CA ARG A 62 11.47 13.38 12.31
C ARG A 62 10.39 12.34 12.62
N VAL A 63 9.38 12.24 11.77
CA VAL A 63 8.42 11.15 11.77
C VAL A 63 8.96 10.00 10.93
N LEU A 64 8.78 8.77 11.39
CA LEU A 64 9.04 7.56 10.60
C LEU A 64 7.72 7.02 10.06
N ILE A 65 7.60 6.85 8.75
CA ILE A 65 6.44 6.18 8.11
C ILE A 65 6.85 4.75 7.76
N ASP A 66 6.06 3.79 8.24
CA ASP A 66 6.26 2.34 8.17
C ASP A 66 7.59 1.83 8.78
N THR A 67 7.68 0.52 9.02
CA THR A 67 8.80 -0.07 9.78
C THR A 67 9.46 -1.29 9.12
N GLY A 68 9.03 -1.70 7.94
CA GLY A 68 9.49 -2.95 7.33
C GLY A 68 8.90 -4.18 8.04
N ASP A 69 9.43 -5.36 7.72
CA ASP A 69 9.04 -6.61 8.40
C ASP A 69 9.99 -7.00 9.55
N ALA A 70 9.53 -7.95 10.35
CA ALA A 70 10.29 -8.51 11.46
C ALA A 70 11.53 -9.30 11.02
N PHE A 71 11.52 -9.92 9.83
CA PHE A 71 12.57 -10.84 9.38
C PHE A 71 13.82 -10.11 8.87
N SER A 72 13.63 -8.92 8.32
CA SER A 72 14.67 -8.03 7.77
C SER A 72 15.14 -6.98 8.77
N SER A 73 14.49 -6.87 9.94
CA SER A 73 14.76 -5.88 10.98
C SER A 73 16.23 -5.82 11.43
N ALA A 74 16.95 -6.95 11.42
CA ALA A 74 18.37 -7.01 11.75
C ALA A 74 19.27 -6.28 10.72
N ALA A 75 18.84 -6.21 9.46
CA ALA A 75 19.51 -5.46 8.39
C ALA A 75 18.97 -4.03 8.25
N TYR A 76 17.67 -3.83 8.50
CA TYR A 76 17.00 -2.54 8.38
C TYR A 76 17.35 -1.56 9.51
N THR A 77 17.31 -1.99 10.78
CA THR A 77 17.51 -1.06 11.92
C THR A 77 18.89 -0.37 11.92
N PRO A 78 20.02 -1.02 11.53
CA PRO A 78 21.28 -0.32 11.35
C PRO A 78 21.25 0.75 10.24
N LEU A 79 20.49 0.53 9.16
CA LEU A 79 20.31 1.50 8.09
C LEU A 79 19.47 2.70 8.54
N LEU A 80 18.41 2.47 9.30
CA LEU A 80 17.63 3.54 9.93
C LEU A 80 18.53 4.42 10.81
N LEU A 81 19.30 3.81 11.72
CA LEU A 81 20.21 4.55 12.60
C LEU A 81 21.32 5.27 11.80
N LYS A 82 21.81 4.67 10.70
CA LYS A 82 22.76 5.31 9.78
C LYS A 82 22.14 6.55 9.12
N ALA A 83 20.94 6.44 8.55
CA ALA A 83 20.23 7.55 7.94
C ALA A 83 19.98 8.68 8.95
N MET A 84 19.57 8.35 10.18
CA MET A 84 19.41 9.35 11.24
C MET A 84 20.72 10.09 11.54
N ARG A 85 21.86 9.39 11.62
CA ARG A 85 23.18 10.02 11.84
C ARG A 85 23.56 10.95 10.68
N GLU A 86 23.42 10.48 9.43
CA GLU A 86 23.74 11.27 8.22
C GLU A 86 22.88 12.53 8.09
N LEU A 87 21.63 12.48 8.56
CA LEU A 87 20.70 13.61 8.58
C LEU A 87 20.79 14.47 9.86
N ASN A 88 21.68 14.12 10.80
CA ASN A 88 21.81 14.78 12.10
C ASN A 88 20.50 14.77 12.94
N VAL A 89 19.73 13.68 12.83
CA VAL A 89 18.45 13.46 13.54
C VAL A 89 18.71 12.72 14.86
N SER A 90 18.39 13.37 15.97
CA SER A 90 18.53 12.79 17.30
C SER A 90 17.30 11.96 17.68
N ASN A 91 16.10 12.36 17.28
CA ASN A 91 14.85 11.80 17.76
C ASN A 91 13.89 11.36 16.63
N ILE A 92 13.07 10.35 16.91
CA ILE A 92 11.86 10.07 16.13
C ILE A 92 10.68 10.61 16.94
N ALA A 93 9.90 11.52 16.35
CA ALA A 93 8.75 12.17 16.99
C ALA A 93 7.56 11.22 17.13
N ALA A 94 7.36 10.39 16.09
CA ALA A 94 6.33 9.36 16.03
C ALA A 94 6.68 8.35 14.94
N ILE A 95 6.09 7.17 15.05
CA ILE A 95 5.98 6.19 13.97
C ILE A 95 4.54 6.25 13.44
N ILE A 96 4.34 6.31 12.13
CA ILE A 96 3.03 6.21 11.49
C ILE A 96 3.01 4.96 10.63
N LEU A 97 1.99 4.11 10.81
CA LEU A 97 1.83 2.85 10.07
C LEU A 97 0.69 3.01 9.06
N THR A 98 0.96 2.68 7.80
CA THR A 98 -0.01 2.84 6.71
C THR A 98 -1.15 1.82 6.79
N HIS A 99 -0.85 0.57 7.15
CA HIS A 99 -1.85 -0.50 7.31
C HIS A 99 -1.24 -1.73 8.01
N HIS A 100 -2.06 -2.75 8.30
CA HIS A 100 -1.71 -3.91 9.11
C HIS A 100 -0.77 -4.96 8.49
N HIS A 101 -0.43 -4.88 7.20
CA HIS A 101 0.42 -5.91 6.59
C HIS A 101 1.81 -5.98 7.25
N ALA A 102 2.34 -7.20 7.32
CA ALA A 102 3.49 -7.54 8.14
C ALA A 102 4.78 -6.79 7.75
N ASP A 103 4.90 -6.36 6.49
CA ASP A 103 6.03 -5.60 5.99
C ASP A 103 5.94 -4.09 6.23
N HIS A 104 4.86 -3.63 6.86
CA HIS A 104 4.72 -2.25 7.33
C HIS A 104 4.79 -2.18 8.86
N VAL A 105 4.13 -3.12 9.55
CA VAL A 105 4.02 -3.14 11.02
C VAL A 105 5.03 -4.06 11.70
N GLY A 106 5.62 -5.03 11.00
CA GLY A 106 6.39 -6.11 11.61
C GLY A 106 7.69 -5.63 12.25
N GLY A 107 8.27 -4.53 11.77
CA GLY A 107 9.49 -3.95 12.31
C GLY A 107 9.32 -3.07 13.55
N VAL A 108 8.09 -2.74 13.97
CA VAL A 108 7.83 -1.76 15.05
C VAL A 108 8.62 -2.06 16.32
N HIS A 109 8.56 -3.29 16.82
CA HIS A 109 9.27 -3.67 18.04
C HIS A 109 10.79 -3.52 17.91
N ALA A 110 11.36 -3.95 16.78
CA ALA A 110 12.80 -3.85 16.53
C ALA A 110 13.25 -2.40 16.39
N VAL A 111 12.46 -1.56 15.72
CA VAL A 111 12.70 -0.12 15.59
C VAL A 111 12.67 0.56 16.96
N LEU A 112 11.62 0.36 17.75
CA LEU A 112 11.51 0.96 19.09
C LEU A 112 12.66 0.54 20.00
N LYS A 113 13.03 -0.74 19.98
CA LYS A 113 14.20 -1.25 20.71
C LYS A 113 15.48 -0.56 20.25
N ALA A 114 15.73 -0.47 18.95
CA ALA A 114 16.92 0.19 18.41
C ALA A 114 16.99 1.67 18.77
N LEU A 115 15.85 2.37 18.77
CA LEU A 115 15.77 3.77 19.20
C LEU A 115 16.07 3.94 20.69
N SER A 116 15.50 3.10 21.55
CA SER A 116 15.77 3.13 23.00
C SER A 116 17.23 2.83 23.36
N GLN A 117 17.91 2.01 22.56
CA GLN A 117 19.31 1.65 22.76
C GLN A 117 20.29 2.68 22.20
N LYS A 118 19.83 3.61 21.36
CA LYS A 118 20.64 4.66 20.74
C LYS A 118 21.20 5.63 21.78
N ASP A 119 20.47 5.90 22.86
CA ASP A 119 20.87 6.83 23.90
C ASP A 119 20.48 6.30 25.29
N SER A 120 21.34 5.46 25.87
CA SER A 120 21.14 4.86 27.18
C SER A 120 21.23 5.87 28.35
N SER A 121 21.52 7.15 28.07
CA SER A 121 21.78 8.17 29.08
C SER A 121 20.62 9.15 29.29
N ALA A 122 19.66 9.20 28.37
CA ALA A 122 18.50 10.08 28.45
C ALA A 122 17.22 9.28 28.76
N LYS A 123 16.42 9.75 29.74
CA LYS A 123 15.01 9.32 29.87
C LYS A 123 14.26 9.82 28.63
N GLN A 124 14.09 8.97 27.62
CA GLN A 124 13.25 9.27 26.47
C GLN A 124 11.81 8.83 26.77
N GLU A 125 10.88 9.75 26.56
CA GLU A 125 9.46 9.41 26.47
C GLU A 125 9.25 8.39 25.33
N PRO A 126 8.34 7.42 25.49
CA PRO A 126 8.06 6.44 24.44
C PRO A 126 7.67 7.13 23.14
N VAL A 127 8.22 6.65 22.01
CA VAL A 127 7.82 7.13 20.69
C VAL A 127 6.41 6.61 20.40
N PRO A 128 5.39 7.47 20.21
CA PRO A 128 4.05 7.00 19.90
C PRO A 128 3.99 6.37 18.51
N VAL A 129 3.16 5.34 18.38
CA VAL A 129 2.88 4.66 17.12
C VAL A 129 1.45 4.98 16.72
N PHE A 130 1.27 5.73 15.64
CA PHE A 130 -0.03 6.11 15.09
C PHE A 130 -0.44 5.11 14.01
N LYS A 131 -1.66 4.57 14.12
CA LYS A 131 -2.21 3.61 13.16
C LYS A 131 -3.74 3.66 13.19
N MET A 132 -4.38 3.55 12.02
CA MET A 132 -5.82 3.33 11.98
C MET A 132 -6.12 1.93 12.52
N LYS A 133 -7.01 1.83 13.50
CA LYS A 133 -7.29 0.56 14.18
C LYS A 133 -7.72 -0.56 13.23
N PHE A 134 -7.15 -1.73 13.45
CA PHE A 134 -7.49 -2.98 12.79
C PHE A 134 -7.52 -4.13 13.81
N PRO A 135 -8.35 -5.18 13.63
CA PRO A 135 -8.34 -6.33 14.52
C PRO A 135 -6.97 -6.98 14.64
N GLY A 136 -6.48 -7.13 15.86
CA GLY A 136 -5.17 -7.73 16.16
C GLY A 136 -4.01 -6.73 16.31
N ASP A 137 -4.27 -5.43 16.17
CA ASP A 137 -3.28 -4.40 16.45
C ASP A 137 -2.83 -4.40 17.92
N ASP A 138 -1.60 -3.94 18.14
CA ASP A 138 -1.06 -3.73 19.48
C ASP A 138 -1.89 -2.65 20.21
N ALA A 139 -2.30 -2.94 21.44
CA ALA A 139 -3.12 -2.04 22.25
C ALA A 139 -2.44 -0.70 22.58
N THR A 140 -1.11 -0.61 22.42
CA THR A 140 -0.33 0.61 22.61
C THR A 140 -0.39 1.56 21.41
N PHE A 141 -0.89 1.11 20.25
CA PHE A 141 -1.03 1.97 19.08
C PHE A 141 -2.13 2.99 19.29
N VAL A 142 -1.84 4.23 18.90
CA VAL A 142 -2.76 5.36 18.99
C VAL A 142 -3.59 5.43 17.72
N ASP A 143 -4.90 5.40 17.89
CA ASP A 143 -5.87 5.38 16.80
C ASP A 143 -5.92 6.70 16.03
N VAL A 144 -5.74 6.62 14.72
CA VAL A 144 -5.93 7.73 13.77
C VAL A 144 -7.13 7.50 12.88
N ASN A 145 -7.76 8.60 12.47
CA ASN A 145 -8.96 8.60 11.64
C ASN A 145 -8.75 9.47 10.40
N ASP A 146 -9.68 9.34 9.46
CA ASP A 146 -9.71 10.20 8.29
C ASP A 146 -9.76 11.69 8.67
N GLY A 147 -8.91 12.49 8.05
CA GLY A 147 -8.85 13.94 8.30
C GLY A 147 -8.16 14.35 9.59
N ASP A 148 -7.65 13.42 10.40
CA ASP A 148 -6.75 13.75 11.50
C ASP A 148 -5.51 14.49 10.96
N ILE A 149 -4.95 15.40 11.76
CA ILE A 149 -3.77 16.18 11.40
C ILE A 149 -2.75 16.10 12.52
N LEU A 150 -1.55 15.59 12.21
CA LEU A 150 -0.38 15.77 13.07
C LEU A 150 0.24 17.12 12.75
N HIS A 151 0.23 18.03 13.71
CA HIS A 151 0.77 19.37 13.58
C HIS A 151 2.26 19.46 13.93
N THR A 152 2.90 20.54 13.49
CA THR A 152 4.33 20.82 13.73
C THR A 152 4.70 20.85 15.22
N ASP A 153 3.76 21.22 16.09
CA ASP A 153 3.91 21.26 17.55
C ASP A 153 3.78 19.87 18.22
N GLY A 154 3.59 18.83 17.42
CA GLY A 154 3.47 17.45 17.89
C GLY A 154 2.07 17.05 18.30
N THR A 155 1.07 17.95 18.25
CA THR A 155 -0.31 17.59 18.56
C THR A 155 -0.97 16.86 17.39
N LEU A 156 -1.59 15.72 17.67
CA LEU A 156 -2.51 15.06 16.75
C LEU A 156 -3.91 15.59 17.02
N LYS A 157 -4.52 16.27 16.04
CA LYS A 157 -5.85 16.86 16.17
C LYS A 157 -6.88 16.12 15.31
N ARG A 158 -8.03 15.86 15.91
CA ARG A 158 -9.25 15.34 15.28
C ARG A 158 -10.33 16.40 15.38
N ASN A 159 -10.82 16.90 14.24
CA ASN A 159 -11.83 17.96 14.21
C ASN A 159 -11.47 19.16 15.11
N GLY A 160 -10.19 19.56 15.10
CA GLY A 160 -9.67 20.66 15.92
C GLY A 160 -9.34 20.32 17.39
N THR A 161 -9.71 19.14 17.88
CA THR A 161 -9.43 18.70 19.26
C THR A 161 -8.17 17.85 19.32
N THR A 162 -7.25 18.14 20.24
CA THR A 162 -6.08 17.29 20.46
C THR A 162 -6.49 15.93 21.03
N VAL A 163 -6.14 14.85 20.33
CA VAL A 163 -6.44 13.46 20.74
C VAL A 163 -5.20 12.67 21.14
N ALA A 164 -4.01 13.12 20.70
CA ALA A 164 -2.73 12.56 21.12
C ALA A 164 -1.60 13.59 20.91
N GLN A 165 -0.39 13.26 21.37
CA GLN A 165 0.77 14.13 21.23
C GLN A 165 2.06 13.32 21.05
N CYS A 166 2.97 13.83 20.21
CA CYS A 166 4.32 13.31 20.03
C CYS A 166 5.20 13.56 21.26
N SER A 167 6.22 12.72 21.43
CA SER A 167 7.25 12.90 22.46
C SER A 167 8.13 14.13 22.22
N VAL A 168 8.30 14.52 20.95
CA VAL A 168 9.02 15.73 20.51
C VAL A 168 8.34 16.32 19.28
N ASN A 169 8.51 17.62 19.04
CA ASN A 169 7.90 18.30 17.90
C ASN A 169 8.44 17.73 16.57
N PRO A 170 7.59 17.24 15.66
CA PRO A 170 8.01 16.69 14.37
C PRO A 170 8.46 17.78 13.38
N ASN A 171 8.05 19.04 13.59
CA ASN A 171 8.34 20.18 12.71
C ASN A 171 7.85 19.97 11.26
N VAL A 172 6.81 19.17 11.07
CA VAL A 172 6.09 18.96 9.81
C VAL A 172 4.61 18.75 10.11
N THR A 173 3.78 18.97 9.10
CA THR A 173 2.34 18.76 9.17
C THR A 173 1.95 17.58 8.27
N LEU A 174 1.33 16.56 8.86
CA LEU A 174 0.86 15.37 8.14
C LEU A 174 -0.65 15.23 8.31
N ARG A 175 -1.37 15.24 7.19
CA ARG A 175 -2.82 14.98 7.16
C ARG A 175 -3.09 13.52 6.78
N PHE A 176 -3.90 12.86 7.59
CA PHE A 176 -4.30 11.46 7.40
C PHE A 176 -5.45 11.37 6.40
N LEU A 177 -5.28 10.51 5.39
CA LEU A 177 -6.28 10.24 4.35
C LEU A 177 -6.66 8.76 4.44
N HIS A 178 -7.89 8.45 4.82
CA HIS A 178 -8.38 7.08 4.76
C HIS A 178 -8.59 6.66 3.31
N THR A 179 -7.82 5.66 2.87
CA THR A 179 -7.81 5.17 1.49
C THR A 179 -7.97 3.64 1.47
N PRO A 180 -9.14 3.11 1.90
CA PRO A 180 -9.37 1.68 2.02
C PRO A 180 -9.44 0.98 0.67
N GLY A 181 -9.36 -0.35 0.69
CA GLY A 181 -9.58 -1.20 -0.47
C GLY A 181 -8.43 -2.17 -0.71
N HIS A 182 -7.19 -1.70 -0.55
CA HIS A 182 -6.05 -2.59 -0.37
C HIS A 182 -6.27 -3.42 0.91
N THR A 183 -6.34 -2.72 2.03
CA THR A 183 -6.90 -3.19 3.31
C THR A 183 -7.95 -2.21 3.82
N GLU A 184 -8.70 -2.58 4.85
CA GLU A 184 -9.74 -1.74 5.44
C GLU A 184 -9.15 -0.56 6.24
N ASP A 185 -8.04 -0.79 6.92
CA ASP A 185 -7.33 0.18 7.77
C ASP A 185 -6.31 1.04 7.01
N HIS A 186 -6.29 0.96 5.68
CA HIS A 186 -5.26 1.62 4.90
C HIS A 186 -5.39 3.15 4.92
N ILE A 187 -4.30 3.83 5.28
CA ILE A 187 -4.17 5.28 5.19
C ILE A 187 -3.09 5.69 4.19
N SER A 188 -3.32 6.82 3.54
CA SER A 188 -2.31 7.64 2.86
C SER A 188 -2.03 8.90 3.69
N LEU A 189 -0.89 9.55 3.47
CA LEU A 189 -0.50 10.74 4.24
C LEU A 189 -0.14 11.89 3.29
N LEU A 190 -0.76 13.06 3.49
CA LEU A 190 -0.35 14.29 2.82
C LEU A 190 0.67 15.03 3.69
N LEU A 191 1.85 15.31 3.13
CA LEU A 191 2.81 16.26 3.67
C LEU A 191 2.47 17.67 3.18
N GLU A 192 1.96 18.51 4.08
CA GLU A 192 1.44 19.83 3.70
C GLU A 192 2.57 20.78 3.25
N GLU A 193 3.77 20.70 3.83
CA GLU A 193 4.88 21.58 3.46
C GLU A 193 5.40 21.34 2.03
N GLU A 194 5.36 20.08 1.57
CA GLU A 194 5.83 19.70 0.24
C GLU A 194 4.69 19.52 -0.78
N GLN A 195 3.44 19.44 -0.30
CA GLN A 195 2.26 19.07 -1.10
C GLN A 195 2.54 17.77 -1.89
N SER A 196 2.92 16.72 -1.16
CA SER A 196 3.25 15.38 -1.67
C SER A 196 2.55 14.31 -0.84
N ILE A 197 2.23 13.17 -1.43
CA ILE A 197 1.43 12.14 -0.76
C ILE A 197 2.20 10.83 -0.64
N PHE A 198 2.25 10.28 0.57
CA PHE A 198 2.65 8.90 0.82
C PHE A 198 1.44 8.00 0.61
N THR A 199 1.50 7.12 -0.39
CA THR A 199 0.33 6.35 -0.84
C THR A 199 0.22 4.95 -0.27
N GLY A 200 1.17 4.56 0.60
CA GLY A 200 1.22 3.21 1.12
C GLY A 200 1.24 2.17 -0.01
N ASP A 201 0.39 1.16 0.14
CA ASP A 201 0.10 0.12 -0.85
C ASP A 201 -1.15 0.40 -1.69
N CYS A 202 -1.78 1.56 -1.50
CA CYS A 202 -2.88 1.98 -2.36
C CYS A 202 -2.38 2.22 -3.80
N VAL A 203 -1.21 2.84 -3.95
CA VAL A 203 -0.56 3.09 -5.26
C VAL A 203 0.95 2.85 -5.12
N LEU A 204 1.51 2.02 -5.99
CA LEU A 204 2.91 1.63 -5.97
C LEU A 204 3.71 2.44 -7.00
N GLY A 205 5.03 2.48 -6.86
CA GLY A 205 5.91 3.16 -7.82
C GLY A 205 6.13 2.35 -9.09
N GLU A 206 6.11 1.03 -8.96
CA GLU A 206 6.25 0.06 -10.03
C GLU A 206 5.27 -1.10 -9.77
N SER A 207 4.87 -1.83 -10.82
CA SER A 207 3.84 -2.89 -10.72
C SER A 207 2.45 -2.35 -10.32
N THR A 208 1.56 -3.24 -9.87
CA THR A 208 0.23 -2.90 -9.33
C THR A 208 -0.03 -3.69 -8.05
N PRO A 209 -0.68 -3.11 -7.03
CA PRO A 209 -0.95 -3.80 -5.78
C PRO A 209 -2.08 -4.82 -5.93
N VAL A 210 -2.15 -5.74 -4.96
CA VAL A 210 -3.33 -6.54 -4.67
C VAL A 210 -4.34 -5.72 -3.86
N PHE A 211 -5.59 -6.14 -3.80
CA PHE A 211 -6.62 -5.47 -2.99
C PHE A 211 -7.70 -6.45 -2.56
N SER A 212 -8.32 -6.17 -1.42
CA SER A 212 -9.36 -6.99 -0.80
C SER A 212 -10.78 -6.53 -1.15
N ASN A 213 -10.94 -5.28 -1.61
CA ASN A 213 -12.24 -4.70 -1.98
C ASN A 213 -12.07 -3.69 -3.14
N LEU A 214 -12.39 -4.12 -4.36
CA LEU A 214 -12.24 -3.27 -5.56
C LEU A 214 -13.10 -1.98 -5.52
N PRO A 215 -14.40 -2.02 -5.18
CA PRO A 215 -15.19 -0.79 -5.08
C PRO A 215 -14.62 0.25 -4.10
N ALA A 216 -14.17 -0.19 -2.92
CA ALA A 216 -13.51 0.72 -1.96
C ALA A 216 -12.18 1.24 -2.52
N TYR A 217 -11.40 0.37 -3.14
CA TYR A 217 -10.13 0.72 -3.75
C TYR A 217 -10.29 1.77 -4.87
N MET A 218 -11.29 1.63 -5.74
CA MET A 218 -11.54 2.60 -6.81
C MET A 218 -11.91 3.98 -6.26
N ARG A 219 -12.77 4.06 -5.22
CA ARG A 219 -13.07 5.34 -4.54
C ARG A 219 -11.83 5.96 -3.92
N SER A 220 -10.94 5.15 -3.36
CA SER A 220 -9.66 5.62 -2.81
C SER A 220 -8.73 6.17 -3.89
N LEU A 221 -8.68 5.53 -5.08
CA LEU A 221 -7.92 6.06 -6.23
C LEU A 221 -8.50 7.39 -6.73
N GLU A 222 -9.82 7.50 -6.83
CA GLU A 222 -10.50 8.75 -7.22
C GLU A 222 -10.17 9.86 -6.22
N ARG A 223 -10.32 9.59 -4.91
CA ARG A 223 -9.95 10.52 -3.84
C ARG A 223 -8.49 10.95 -3.92
N LEU A 224 -7.56 10.01 -4.13
CA LEU A 224 -6.13 10.34 -4.26
C LEU A 224 -5.87 11.22 -5.49
N CYS A 225 -6.55 10.98 -6.61
CA CYS A 225 -6.46 11.84 -7.79
C CYS A 225 -6.87 13.28 -7.47
N ASP A 226 -8.00 13.47 -6.78
CA ASP A 226 -8.49 14.78 -6.37
C ASP A 226 -7.53 15.50 -5.41
N GLU A 227 -6.97 14.76 -4.45
CA GLU A 227 -5.97 15.28 -3.50
C GLU A 227 -4.66 15.67 -4.22
N PHE A 228 -4.19 14.87 -5.19
CA PHE A 228 -3.01 15.24 -5.98
C PHE A 228 -3.26 16.48 -6.86
N ASP A 229 -4.46 16.60 -7.45
CA ASP A 229 -4.82 17.80 -8.22
C ASP A 229 -4.90 19.04 -7.32
N GLU A 230 -5.40 18.89 -6.10
CA GLU A 230 -5.41 19.96 -5.10
C GLU A 230 -4.00 20.34 -4.63
N CYS A 231 -3.14 19.37 -4.38
CA CYS A 231 -1.71 19.63 -4.10
C CYS A 231 -1.05 20.43 -5.22
N LYS A 232 -1.33 20.09 -6.48
CA LYS A 232 -0.85 20.84 -7.65
C LYS A 232 -1.37 22.29 -7.65
N ARG A 233 -2.64 22.53 -7.27
CA ARG A 233 -3.21 23.90 -7.17
C ARG A 233 -2.56 24.71 -6.05
N ARG A 234 -2.23 24.07 -4.92
CA ARG A 234 -1.59 24.72 -3.76
C ARG A 234 -0.11 25.05 -3.98
N ARG A 235 0.56 24.31 -4.86
CA ARG A 235 1.95 24.60 -5.24
C ARG A 235 2.03 25.87 -6.09
N ALA A 236 2.81 26.85 -5.64
CA ALA A 236 2.97 28.14 -6.32
C ALA A 236 3.46 28.05 -7.78
N ASN A 237 4.23 27.02 -8.12
CA ASN A 237 4.75 26.80 -9.47
C ASN A 237 3.84 25.90 -10.34
N GLY A 238 2.71 25.42 -9.80
CA GLY A 238 1.78 24.53 -10.50
C GLY A 238 2.37 23.17 -10.89
N THR A 239 3.52 22.77 -10.33
CA THR A 239 4.14 21.49 -10.65
C THR A 239 3.34 20.33 -10.06
N PRO A 240 3.29 19.17 -10.73
CA PRO A 240 2.66 17.97 -10.18
C PRO A 240 3.23 17.60 -8.80
N ALA A 241 2.35 17.09 -7.95
CA ALA A 241 2.68 16.62 -6.63
C ALA A 241 3.30 15.21 -6.67
N THR A 242 4.40 15.04 -5.95
CA THR A 242 5.15 13.78 -5.89
C THR A 242 4.38 12.73 -5.08
N LEU A 243 4.42 11.49 -5.56
CA LEU A 243 3.89 10.30 -4.92
C LEU A 243 5.04 9.46 -4.32
N TYR A 244 4.93 9.15 -3.04
CA TYR A 244 5.86 8.32 -2.28
C TYR A 244 5.22 6.97 -1.91
N PRO A 245 5.46 5.90 -2.67
CA PRO A 245 4.79 4.61 -2.46
C PRO A 245 5.52 3.77 -1.41
N SER A 246 4.85 2.78 -0.80
CA SER A 246 5.57 1.84 0.07
C SER A 246 6.42 0.83 -0.70
N HIS A 247 6.22 0.65 -2.01
CA HIS A 247 7.11 -0.14 -2.86
C HIS A 247 7.40 0.51 -4.21
N GLY A 248 8.62 0.34 -4.70
CA GLY A 248 9.08 0.94 -5.96
C GLY A 248 9.59 2.37 -5.81
N LYS A 249 9.84 3.05 -6.93
CA LYS A 249 10.38 4.42 -6.93
C LYS A 249 9.32 5.48 -6.66
N ALA A 250 9.75 6.65 -6.17
CA ALA A 250 8.89 7.84 -6.14
C ALA A 250 8.48 8.25 -7.56
N ILE A 251 7.30 8.88 -7.68
CA ILE A 251 6.73 9.31 -8.95
C ILE A 251 6.47 10.82 -8.91
N ASP A 252 7.07 11.56 -9.83
CA ASP A 252 6.98 13.03 -9.85
C ASP A 252 5.56 13.53 -10.16
N ASP A 253 4.85 12.88 -11.09
CA ASP A 253 3.45 13.18 -11.41
C ASP A 253 2.53 12.12 -10.81
N GLY A 254 2.20 12.30 -9.51
CA GLY A 254 1.30 11.43 -8.78
C GLY A 254 -0.07 11.35 -9.41
N ALA A 255 -0.68 12.49 -9.77
CA ALA A 255 -2.02 12.54 -10.36
C ALA A 255 -2.11 11.71 -11.65
N ALA A 256 -1.17 11.90 -12.59
CA ALA A 256 -1.14 11.11 -13.82
C ALA A 256 -0.94 9.61 -13.55
N HIS A 257 -0.15 9.25 -12.51
CA HIS A 257 0.07 7.87 -12.13
C HIS A 257 -1.20 7.21 -11.57
N VAL A 258 -1.92 7.88 -10.67
CA VAL A 258 -3.19 7.40 -10.13
C VAL A 258 -4.24 7.24 -11.22
N ARG A 259 -4.33 8.19 -12.17
CA ARG A 259 -5.24 8.05 -13.33
C ARG A 259 -4.93 6.82 -14.18
N ARG A 260 -3.65 6.48 -14.39
CA ARG A 260 -3.28 5.23 -15.09
C ARG A 260 -3.76 4.00 -14.34
N TYR A 261 -3.72 4.01 -13.01
CA TYR A 261 -4.28 2.91 -12.21
C TYR A 261 -5.79 2.77 -12.43
N ILE A 262 -6.55 3.88 -12.37
CA ILE A 262 -8.00 3.89 -12.61
C ILE A 262 -8.32 3.30 -14.00
N VAL A 263 -7.64 3.81 -15.05
CA VAL A 263 -7.81 3.31 -16.42
C VAL A 263 -7.47 1.82 -16.50
N HIS A 264 -6.38 1.38 -15.87
CA HIS A 264 -5.98 -0.03 -15.87
C HIS A 264 -7.01 -0.94 -15.20
N ARG A 265 -7.64 -0.49 -14.09
CA ARG A 265 -8.68 -1.28 -13.41
C ARG A 265 -9.97 -1.35 -14.22
N ASN A 266 -10.38 -0.26 -14.85
CA ASN A 266 -11.54 -0.26 -15.73
C ASN A 266 -11.30 -1.15 -16.97
N GLN A 267 -10.10 -1.12 -17.54
CA GLN A 267 -9.74 -2.01 -18.64
C GLN A 267 -9.81 -3.49 -18.22
N ARG A 268 -9.44 -3.81 -16.98
CA ARG A 268 -9.48 -5.19 -16.49
C ARG A 268 -10.91 -5.75 -16.42
N ASP A 269 -11.90 -4.92 -16.12
CA ASP A 269 -13.31 -5.33 -16.18
C ASP A 269 -13.69 -5.76 -17.60
N GLU A 270 -13.25 -5.00 -18.61
CA GLU A 270 -13.47 -5.38 -20.01
C GLU A 270 -12.72 -6.65 -20.41
N ASP A 271 -11.49 -6.81 -19.92
CA ASP A 271 -10.67 -7.99 -20.22
C ASP A 271 -11.33 -9.27 -19.67
N VAL A 272 -11.98 -9.19 -18.50
CA VAL A 272 -12.78 -10.30 -17.94
C VAL A 272 -13.92 -10.67 -18.87
N LEU A 273 -14.69 -9.69 -19.33
CA LEU A 273 -15.83 -9.91 -20.21
C LEU A 273 -15.38 -10.48 -21.57
N LYS A 274 -14.34 -9.90 -22.18
CA LYS A 274 -13.74 -10.39 -23.43
C LYS A 274 -13.21 -11.81 -23.28
N ALA A 275 -12.54 -12.14 -22.17
CA ALA A 275 -12.05 -13.49 -21.92
C ALA A 275 -13.21 -14.49 -21.77
N LEU A 276 -14.31 -14.11 -21.11
CA LEU A 276 -15.51 -14.94 -21.03
C LEU A 276 -16.12 -15.20 -22.42
N ASP A 277 -16.14 -14.20 -23.30
CA ASP A 277 -16.67 -14.36 -24.67
C ASP A 277 -15.90 -15.37 -25.52
N THR A 278 -14.61 -15.60 -25.21
CA THR A 278 -13.79 -16.63 -25.87
C THR A 278 -13.97 -18.03 -25.29
N CYS A 279 -14.64 -18.17 -24.14
CA CYS A 279 -14.83 -19.46 -23.48
C CYS A 279 -16.08 -20.20 -24.01
N PRO A 280 -16.08 -21.54 -24.07
CA PRO A 280 -17.27 -22.31 -24.43
C PRO A 280 -18.48 -21.96 -23.55
N ASN A 281 -19.64 -21.73 -24.18
CA ASN A 281 -20.87 -21.29 -23.53
C ASN A 281 -20.71 -20.02 -22.66
N ARG A 282 -19.66 -19.23 -22.90
CA ARG A 282 -19.26 -18.07 -22.11
C ARG A 282 -19.09 -18.39 -20.62
N LYS A 283 -18.61 -19.60 -20.30
CA LYS A 283 -18.42 -20.09 -18.92
C LYS A 283 -16.95 -20.39 -18.66
N SER A 284 -16.45 -19.95 -17.51
CA SER A 284 -15.07 -20.26 -17.10
C SER A 284 -14.87 -20.19 -15.59
N THR A 285 -13.75 -20.71 -15.12
CA THR A 285 -13.33 -20.62 -13.72
C THR A 285 -12.41 -19.40 -13.52
N PRO A 286 -12.31 -18.83 -12.32
CA PRO A 286 -11.36 -17.76 -12.04
C PRO A 286 -9.92 -18.12 -12.43
N TRP A 287 -9.51 -19.37 -12.22
CA TRP A 287 -8.20 -19.85 -12.60
C TRP A 287 -7.95 -19.79 -14.11
N ASN A 288 -8.92 -20.26 -14.90
CA ASN A 288 -8.82 -20.27 -16.36
C ASN A 288 -8.84 -18.83 -16.91
N LEU A 289 -9.74 -17.98 -16.43
CA LEU A 289 -9.77 -16.56 -16.82
C LEU A 289 -8.48 -15.85 -16.45
N THR A 290 -7.93 -16.10 -15.25
CA THR A 290 -6.63 -15.55 -14.85
C THR A 290 -5.54 -15.99 -15.81
N SER A 291 -5.54 -17.25 -16.23
CA SER A 291 -4.54 -17.77 -17.17
C SER A 291 -4.67 -17.19 -18.58
N LEU A 292 -5.89 -16.87 -19.03
CA LEU A 292 -6.14 -16.21 -20.32
C LEU A 292 -5.70 -14.74 -20.31
N ILE A 293 -6.00 -14.04 -19.20
CA ILE A 293 -5.81 -12.60 -19.05
C ILE A 293 -4.38 -12.25 -18.64
N TYR A 294 -3.74 -13.08 -17.82
CA TYR A 294 -2.38 -12.87 -17.31
C TYR A 294 -1.39 -13.89 -17.88
N GLN A 295 -1.23 -13.86 -19.21
CA GLN A 295 -0.33 -14.75 -19.92
C GLN A 295 1.13 -14.54 -19.48
N GLY A 296 1.87 -15.62 -19.27
CA GLY A 296 3.30 -15.56 -18.95
C GLY A 296 3.65 -15.23 -17.49
N LEU A 297 2.66 -15.01 -16.60
CA LEU A 297 2.97 -14.80 -15.18
C LEU A 297 3.50 -16.10 -14.51
N PRO A 298 4.57 -16.02 -13.70
CA PRO A 298 4.99 -17.10 -12.82
C PRO A 298 3.86 -17.54 -11.88
N LEU A 299 3.84 -18.84 -11.52
CA LEU A 299 2.77 -19.44 -10.69
C LEU A 299 2.44 -18.66 -9.41
N PRO A 300 3.42 -18.17 -8.62
CA PRO A 300 3.14 -17.45 -7.37
C PRO A 300 2.44 -16.11 -7.59
N VAL A 301 2.88 -15.37 -8.61
CA VAL A 301 2.28 -14.09 -9.00
C VAL A 301 0.88 -14.33 -9.56
N ARG A 302 0.68 -15.45 -10.27
CA ARG A 302 -0.63 -15.85 -10.78
C ARG A 302 -1.63 -16.13 -9.66
N LEU A 303 -1.21 -16.72 -8.54
CA LEU A 303 -2.08 -16.92 -7.37
C LEU A 303 -2.59 -15.58 -6.81
N GLY A 304 -1.73 -14.57 -6.70
CA GLY A 304 -2.14 -13.21 -6.34
C GLY A 304 -3.09 -12.58 -7.37
N ALA A 305 -2.82 -12.80 -8.66
CA ALA A 305 -3.65 -12.32 -9.76
C ALA A 305 -5.06 -12.95 -9.76
N VAL A 306 -5.22 -14.21 -9.31
CA VAL A 306 -6.55 -14.81 -9.11
C VAL A 306 -7.35 -14.02 -8.08
N GLY A 307 -6.72 -13.63 -6.96
CA GLY A 307 -7.37 -12.80 -5.94
C GLY A 307 -7.85 -11.47 -6.49
N VAL A 308 -7.00 -10.79 -7.27
CA VAL A 308 -7.37 -9.55 -7.98
C VAL A 308 -8.53 -9.78 -8.94
N LEU A 309 -8.47 -10.85 -9.75
CA LEU A 309 -9.51 -11.15 -10.71
C LEU A 309 -10.85 -11.45 -10.05
N LEU A 310 -10.86 -12.16 -8.92
CA LEU A 310 -12.06 -12.43 -8.14
C LEU A 310 -12.76 -11.14 -7.68
N GLN A 311 -12.00 -10.09 -7.36
CA GLN A 311 -12.58 -8.79 -7.01
C GLN A 311 -13.25 -8.10 -8.20
N HIS A 312 -12.63 -8.17 -9.38
CA HIS A 312 -13.26 -7.70 -10.63
C HIS A 312 -14.54 -8.48 -10.94
N ILE A 313 -14.50 -9.79 -10.81
CA ILE A 313 -15.66 -10.66 -11.01
C ILE A 313 -16.78 -10.32 -10.02
N LYS A 314 -16.47 -10.14 -8.73
CA LYS A 314 -17.46 -9.76 -7.71
C LYS A 314 -18.10 -8.39 -7.99
N LYS A 315 -17.32 -7.42 -8.49
CA LYS A 315 -17.85 -6.12 -8.94
C LYS A 315 -18.81 -6.31 -10.12
N LEU A 316 -18.38 -7.04 -11.15
CA LEU A 316 -19.20 -7.30 -12.35
C LEU A 316 -20.48 -8.09 -12.03
N GLU A 317 -20.42 -9.00 -11.07
CA GLU A 317 -21.61 -9.70 -10.56
C GLU A 317 -22.60 -8.73 -9.89
N GLY A 318 -22.11 -7.84 -9.03
CA GLY A 318 -22.94 -6.79 -8.42
C GLY A 318 -23.56 -5.82 -9.44
N GLU A 319 -22.90 -5.63 -10.58
CA GLU A 319 -23.41 -4.85 -11.71
C GLU A 319 -24.35 -5.64 -12.65
N GLY A 320 -24.61 -6.92 -12.35
CA GLY A 320 -25.42 -7.81 -13.19
C GLY A 320 -24.76 -8.22 -14.52
N LYS A 321 -23.47 -7.93 -14.69
CA LYS A 321 -22.67 -8.23 -15.89
C LYS A 321 -22.03 -9.62 -15.88
N VAL A 322 -22.10 -10.35 -14.78
CA VAL A 322 -21.66 -11.75 -14.64
C VAL A 322 -22.57 -12.45 -13.63
N ARG A 323 -22.74 -13.77 -13.73
CA ARG A 323 -23.42 -14.59 -12.70
C ARG A 323 -22.56 -15.78 -12.28
N ILE A 324 -22.59 -16.14 -11.00
CA ILE A 324 -22.02 -17.40 -10.51
C ILE A 324 -22.90 -18.57 -10.95
N HIS A 325 -22.27 -19.56 -11.57
CA HIS A 325 -22.82 -20.89 -11.82
C HIS A 325 -22.18 -21.92 -10.88
N PRO A 326 -22.95 -22.54 -9.98
CA PRO A 326 -22.47 -23.65 -9.18
C PRO A 326 -22.30 -24.89 -10.07
N ALA A 327 -21.07 -25.22 -10.45
CA ALA A 327 -20.74 -26.56 -10.92
C ALA A 327 -20.26 -27.39 -9.72
N ARG A 328 -20.49 -28.71 -9.73
CA ARG A 328 -20.08 -29.62 -8.65
C ARG A 328 -18.60 -29.39 -8.29
N GLY A 329 -18.35 -28.70 -7.17
CA GLY A 329 -17.03 -28.48 -6.57
C GLY A 329 -16.18 -27.31 -7.10
N ILE A 330 -16.59 -26.56 -8.14
CA ILE A 330 -15.82 -25.41 -8.65
C ILE A 330 -16.78 -24.28 -9.07
N ALA A 331 -16.61 -23.10 -8.49
CA ALA A 331 -17.35 -21.91 -8.90
C ALA A 331 -16.96 -21.51 -10.34
N SER A 332 -17.95 -21.45 -11.23
CA SER A 332 -17.79 -20.97 -12.60
C SER A 332 -18.60 -19.68 -12.77
N TYR A 333 -18.18 -18.83 -13.70
CA TYR A 333 -18.82 -17.54 -13.96
C TYR A 333 -19.27 -17.47 -15.41
N VAL A 334 -20.43 -16.85 -15.63
CA VAL A 334 -21.05 -16.73 -16.97
C VAL A 334 -21.41 -15.28 -17.23
N ALA A 335 -21.00 -14.77 -18.40
CA ALA A 335 -21.42 -13.46 -18.84
C ALA A 335 -22.89 -13.51 -19.32
N PRO A 336 -23.75 -12.53 -18.96
CA PRO A 336 -25.14 -12.48 -19.40
C PRO A 336 -25.16 -12.42 -20.91
N GLU A 337 -25.99 -13.27 -21.52
CA GLU A 337 -26.31 -13.16 -22.94
C GLU A 337 -26.71 -11.71 -23.23
N VAL A 338 -26.17 -11.14 -24.32
CA VAL A 338 -26.58 -9.82 -24.80
C VAL A 338 -28.10 -9.80 -24.75
N VAL A 339 -28.67 -8.98 -23.87
CA VAL A 339 -30.10 -9.03 -23.55
C VAL A 339 -30.87 -8.52 -24.77
N THR A 340 -31.15 -9.42 -25.70
CA THR A 340 -32.35 -9.37 -26.51
C THR A 340 -33.40 -10.16 -25.75
N ASN A 341 -34.32 -9.44 -25.11
CA ASN A 341 -35.58 -9.90 -24.49
C ASN A 341 -35.89 -11.41 -24.60
N ALA A 342 -35.96 -12.11 -23.47
CA ALA A 342 -37.16 -12.84 -23.04
C ALA A 342 -36.91 -13.71 -21.78
N ALA A 343 -37.90 -13.65 -20.87
CA ALA A 343 -38.34 -14.66 -19.89
C ALA A 343 -37.49 -14.96 -18.64
N LEU A 344 -37.97 -14.42 -17.52
CA LEU A 344 -37.83 -14.94 -16.15
C LEU A 344 -38.49 -16.33 -16.01
N VAL A 345 -37.84 -17.28 -15.32
CA VAL A 345 -38.51 -18.35 -14.52
C VAL A 345 -37.62 -18.75 -13.32
N GLU A 346 -38.28 -18.98 -12.18
CA GLU A 346 -37.77 -19.19 -10.81
C GLU A 346 -37.43 -20.66 -10.41
N VAL A 347 -36.42 -20.77 -9.52
CA VAL A 347 -36.27 -21.55 -8.24
C VAL A 347 -36.29 -23.10 -8.17
N GLU A 348 -35.28 -23.69 -7.51
CA GLU A 348 -35.39 -24.49 -6.25
C GLU A 348 -34.05 -24.67 -5.49
N ARG A 349 -34.12 -24.75 -4.14
CA ARG A 349 -33.02 -24.88 -3.13
C ARG A 349 -32.67 -26.37 -2.89
N LEU A 350 -31.44 -26.75 -2.49
CA LEU A 350 -30.75 -26.52 -1.21
C LEU A 350 -29.23 -26.37 -1.37
#